data_AF-V9L803-F1
#
_entry.id   AF-V9L803-F1
#
_cell.length_a   1.000
_cell.length_b   1.000
_cell.length_c   1.000
_cell.angle_alpha   90.00
_cell.angle_beta   90.00
_cell.angle_gamma   90.00
#
_symmetry.space_group_name_H-M   'P 1'
#
loop_
_entity.id
_entity.type
_entity.pdbx_description
1 polymer ?
#
loop_
_entity_poly.entity_id
_entity_poly.type
_entity_poly.pdbx_seq_one_letter_code
_entity_poly.pdbx_strand_id
1 'polypeptide(L)'
;KKVLVAGRGELSQPQKGQNVTIRLKTSLEDGTVLQEEPGLSFTLGDGDVIQALDLCVQLMELDETAQIISDSKYAYGTRGSTQPAIPPSARLHMEVQLVDVEEAPDPELLSGRERLDLANSKRERGNAYYQRADFVSATNSYSIALNIVGCNSKVDITVEEESELLDVKVKCLNNLAATQLKLEHYESVLKSCSAVLQHQPDNIKALFRKGKVGVGWNKGRVCVSERFLA
;
A
#
# COMPACT_ATOMS: atom_id res chain seq x y z
N LYS A 1 -0.78 1.97 22.73
CA LYS A 1 -0.90 0.51 22.93
C LYS A 1 -1.05 0.24 24.42
N LYS A 2 -1.99 -0.62 24.81
CA LYS A 2 -2.13 -1.17 26.17
C LYS A 2 -2.22 -2.69 26.05
N VAL A 3 -1.33 -3.43 26.72
CA VAL A 3 -1.34 -4.90 26.70
C VAL A 3 -2.53 -5.40 27.53
N LEU A 4 -3.34 -6.30 26.96
CA LEU A 4 -4.45 -6.98 27.63
C LEU A 4 -4.04 -8.39 28.08
N VAL A 5 -3.34 -9.10 27.21
CA VAL A 5 -2.77 -10.43 27.47
C VAL A 5 -1.32 -10.39 27.00
N ALA A 6 -0.38 -10.73 27.89
CA ALA A 6 1.04 -10.77 27.58
C ALA A 6 1.36 -11.90 26.60
N GLY A 7 2.36 -11.70 25.74
CA GLY A 7 2.82 -12.71 24.79
C GLY A 7 3.96 -13.57 25.34
N ARG A 8 4.75 -14.13 24.43
CA ARG A 8 5.86 -15.05 24.75
C ARG A 8 7.19 -14.36 25.08
N GLY A 9 7.21 -13.04 25.28
CA GLY A 9 8.40 -12.25 25.61
C GLY A 9 9.08 -11.58 24.40
N GLU A 10 10.01 -10.68 24.68
CA GLU A 10 10.62 -9.75 23.69
C GLU A 10 11.30 -10.43 22.50
N LEU A 11 11.87 -11.63 22.67
CA LEU A 11 12.50 -12.39 21.58
C LEU A 11 11.51 -12.84 20.50
N SER A 12 10.21 -12.78 20.79
CA SER A 12 9.14 -13.14 19.85
C SER A 12 8.56 -11.93 19.10
N GLN A 13 9.17 -10.74 19.24
CA GLN A 13 8.74 -9.55 18.51
C GLN A 13 9.02 -9.68 17.01
N PRO A 14 8.04 -9.34 16.15
CA PRO A 14 8.21 -9.44 14.72
C PRO A 14 9.20 -8.38 14.21
N GLN A 15 9.99 -8.76 13.23
CA GLN A 15 10.96 -7.91 12.57
C GLN A 15 10.37 -7.29 11.30
N LYS A 16 10.89 -6.12 10.92
CA LYS A 16 10.47 -5.47 9.68
C LYS A 16 10.78 -6.38 8.49
N GLY A 17 9.80 -6.56 7.62
CA GLY A 17 9.87 -7.45 6.46
C GLY A 17 9.34 -8.85 6.70
N GLN A 18 8.98 -9.23 7.93
CA GLN A 18 8.29 -10.49 8.19
C GLN A 18 6.80 -10.38 7.84
N ASN A 19 6.19 -11.51 7.45
CA ASN A 19 4.75 -11.63 7.34
C ASN A 19 4.15 -11.92 8.71
N VAL A 20 3.18 -11.11 9.10
CA VAL A 20 2.49 -11.25 10.39
C VAL A 20 1.02 -11.52 10.16
N THR A 21 0.47 -12.41 10.98
CA THR A 21 -0.97 -12.70 11.00
C THR A 21 -1.55 -12.20 12.30
N ILE A 22 -2.57 -11.33 12.20
CA ILE A 22 -3.26 -10.77 13.36
C ILE A 22 -4.75 -11.09 13.35
N ARG A 23 -5.33 -11.23 14.54
CA ARG A 23 -6.79 -11.05 14.72
C ARG A 23 -7.03 -9.60 15.07
N LEU A 24 -7.87 -8.94 14.28
CA LEU A 24 -8.20 -7.54 14.42
C LEU A 24 -9.69 -7.38 14.69
N LYS A 25 -10.04 -6.66 15.75
CA LYS A 25 -11.38 -6.12 15.94
C LYS A 25 -11.29 -4.61 15.99
N THR A 26 -12.01 -3.93 15.12
CA THR A 26 -12.01 -2.46 15.03
C THR A 26 -13.36 -1.92 15.45
N SER A 27 -13.35 -0.95 16.36
CA SER A 27 -14.53 -0.28 16.89
C SER A 27 -14.34 1.24 16.93
N LEU A 28 -15.45 1.97 16.94
CA LEU A 28 -15.49 3.41 17.18
C LEU A 28 -15.45 3.72 18.69
N GLU A 29 -15.27 5.00 19.04
CA GLU A 29 -15.28 5.45 20.45
C GLU A 29 -16.61 5.17 21.16
N ASP A 30 -17.72 5.09 20.42
CA ASP A 30 -19.04 4.76 20.95
C ASP A 30 -19.27 3.25 21.18
N GLY A 31 -18.27 2.42 20.88
CA GLY A 31 -18.34 0.96 20.99
C GLY A 31 -18.92 0.25 19.78
N THR A 32 -19.33 0.98 18.73
CA THR A 32 -19.80 0.37 17.48
C THR A 32 -18.67 -0.43 16.82
N VAL A 33 -18.87 -1.73 16.67
CA VAL A 33 -17.91 -2.60 15.97
C VAL A 33 -18.05 -2.38 14.48
N LEU A 34 -16.95 -1.97 13.84
CA LEU A 34 -16.88 -1.66 12.41
C LEU A 34 -16.45 -2.86 11.58
N GLN A 35 -15.52 -3.66 12.11
CA GLN A 35 -14.91 -4.76 11.39
C GLN A 35 -14.28 -5.77 12.36
N GLU A 36 -14.43 -7.05 12.04
CA GLU A 36 -13.70 -8.15 12.70
C GLU A 36 -13.02 -9.00 11.63
N GLU A 37 -11.69 -9.05 11.66
CA GLU A 37 -10.86 -9.85 10.76
C GLU A 37 -10.07 -10.86 11.59
N PRO A 38 -10.43 -12.15 11.59
CA PRO A 38 -9.81 -13.16 12.43
C PRO A 38 -8.43 -13.64 11.94
N GLY A 39 -7.97 -13.18 10.78
CA GLY A 39 -6.72 -13.65 10.15
C GLY A 39 -6.17 -12.67 9.13
N LEU A 40 -6.08 -11.39 9.49
CA LEU A 40 -5.49 -10.37 8.64
C LEU A 40 -3.98 -10.60 8.56
N SER A 41 -3.50 -10.94 7.37
CA SER A 41 -2.07 -11.19 7.09
C SER A 41 -1.47 -10.06 6.27
N PHE A 42 -0.30 -9.55 6.66
CA PHE A 42 0.40 -8.50 5.94
C PHE A 42 1.91 -8.52 6.20
N THR A 43 2.69 -7.85 5.34
CA THR A 43 4.13 -7.71 5.54
C THR A 43 4.41 -6.49 6.42
N LEU A 44 5.06 -6.71 7.56
CA LEU A 44 5.33 -5.66 8.55
C LEU A 44 6.31 -4.62 7.99
N GLY A 45 5.90 -3.36 7.98
CA GLY A 45 6.69 -2.23 7.50
C GLY A 45 6.50 -1.88 6.02
N ASP A 46 5.67 -2.63 5.30
CA ASP A 46 5.31 -2.34 3.90
C ASP A 46 4.14 -1.35 3.79
N GLY A 47 3.51 -1.00 4.92
CA GLY A 47 2.34 -0.11 4.94
C GLY A 47 1.12 -0.71 4.24
N ASP A 48 0.96 -2.03 4.23
CA ASP A 48 -0.22 -2.73 3.69
C ASP A 48 -1.49 -2.46 4.50
N VAL A 49 -1.32 -2.11 5.76
CA VAL A 49 -2.36 -1.75 6.72
C VAL A 49 -2.21 -0.30 7.16
N ILE A 50 -3.18 0.20 7.95
CA ILE A 50 -3.08 1.53 8.54
C ILE A 50 -1.82 1.66 9.39
N GLN A 51 -1.23 2.86 9.39
CA GLN A 51 0.04 3.15 10.05
C GLN A 51 0.04 2.79 11.54
N ALA A 52 -1.10 2.95 12.21
CA ALA A 52 -1.25 2.58 13.61
C ALA A 52 -1.01 1.08 13.86
N LEU A 53 -1.47 0.20 12.97
CA LEU A 53 -1.26 -1.24 13.08
C LEU A 53 0.21 -1.58 12.81
N ASP A 54 0.77 -1.05 11.73
CA ASP A 54 2.16 -1.31 11.33
C ASP A 54 3.16 -0.91 12.44
N LEU A 55 2.95 0.24 13.08
CA LEU A 55 3.78 0.70 14.19
C LEU A 55 3.55 -0.08 15.50
N CYS A 56 2.32 -0.49 15.80
CA CYS A 56 2.01 -1.14 17.08
C CYS A 56 2.35 -2.63 17.06
N VAL A 57 2.12 -3.32 15.95
CA VAL A 57 2.40 -4.76 15.81
C VAL A 57 3.90 -5.04 15.90
N GLN A 58 4.75 -4.11 15.42
CA GLN A 58 6.20 -4.17 15.63
C GLN A 58 6.61 -4.20 17.11
N LEU A 59 5.78 -3.65 17.99
CA LEU A 59 6.02 -3.62 19.43
C LEU A 59 5.29 -4.75 20.17
N MET A 60 4.61 -5.65 19.45
CA MET A 60 3.87 -6.76 20.04
C MET A 60 4.71 -8.03 20.09
N GLU A 61 4.40 -8.88 21.06
CA GLU A 61 4.96 -10.22 21.19
C GLU A 61 4.03 -11.27 20.58
N LEU A 62 4.56 -12.42 20.18
CA LEU A 62 3.74 -13.52 19.68
C LEU A 62 2.72 -13.97 20.75
N ASP A 63 1.49 -14.24 20.34
CA ASP A 63 0.29 -14.48 21.17
C ASP A 63 -0.19 -13.30 22.03
N GLU A 64 0.48 -12.15 21.98
CA GLU A 64 0.05 -10.96 22.73
C GLU A 64 -1.29 -10.43 22.21
N THR A 65 -2.19 -10.07 23.11
CA THR A 65 -3.38 -9.30 22.79
C THR A 65 -3.27 -7.91 23.37
N ALA A 66 -3.41 -6.88 22.53
CA ALA A 66 -3.27 -5.48 22.91
C ALA A 66 -4.43 -4.63 22.40
N GLN A 67 -4.79 -3.62 23.19
CA GLN A 67 -5.68 -2.56 22.79
C GLN A 67 -4.87 -1.39 22.21
N ILE A 68 -5.24 -0.95 21.02
CA ILE A 68 -4.63 0.16 20.30
C ILE A 68 -5.71 1.23 20.10
N ILE A 69 -5.46 2.41 20.65
CA ILE A 69 -6.28 3.61 20.41
C ILE A 69 -5.51 4.48 19.44
N SER A 70 -6.07 4.67 18.24
CA SER A 70 -5.45 5.45 17.18
C SER A 70 -6.22 6.73 16.91
N ASP A 71 -5.49 7.83 16.80
CA ASP A 71 -6.04 9.03 16.17
C ASP A 71 -6.28 8.80 14.68
N SER A 72 -7.23 9.53 14.10
CA SER A 72 -7.58 9.43 12.68
C SER A 72 -6.38 9.59 11.76
N LYS A 73 -5.39 10.43 12.12
CA LYS A 73 -4.18 10.68 11.30
C LYS A 73 -3.29 9.46 11.07
N TYR A 74 -3.34 8.46 11.96
CA TYR A 74 -2.61 7.19 11.81
C TYR A 74 -3.50 6.05 11.28
N ALA A 75 -4.76 6.36 10.95
CA ALA A 75 -5.77 5.43 10.46
C ALA A 75 -6.31 5.88 9.09
N TYR A 76 -7.54 6.39 9.03
CA TYR A 76 -8.23 6.75 7.77
C TYR A 76 -8.34 8.26 7.53
N GLY A 77 -7.73 9.08 8.40
CA GLY A 77 -7.60 10.53 8.26
C GLY A 77 -8.92 11.27 8.19
N THR A 78 -8.87 12.47 7.60
CA THR A 78 -10.02 13.39 7.47
C THR A 78 -11.05 12.94 6.45
N ARG A 79 -10.76 11.91 5.66
CA ARG A 79 -11.67 11.39 4.64
C ARG A 79 -12.45 10.18 5.11
N GLY A 80 -11.94 9.46 6.10
CA GLY A 80 -12.52 8.18 6.51
C GLY A 80 -12.37 7.12 5.43
N SER A 81 -13.26 6.14 5.44
CA SER A 81 -13.29 5.06 4.47
C SER A 81 -14.72 4.59 4.22
N THR A 82 -14.99 4.11 3.02
CA THR A 82 -16.27 3.49 2.67
C THR A 82 -16.28 1.98 2.95
N GLN A 83 -15.12 1.34 2.89
CA GLN A 83 -14.95 -0.10 3.14
C GLN A 83 -13.61 -0.33 3.87
N PRO A 84 -13.62 -0.51 5.19
CA PRO A 84 -14.77 -0.45 6.12
C PRO A 84 -15.38 0.96 6.21
N ALA A 85 -16.67 1.07 6.58
CA ALA A 85 -17.42 2.32 6.67
C ALA A 85 -17.00 3.14 7.90
N ILE A 86 -15.94 3.92 7.74
CA ILE A 86 -15.30 4.69 8.81
C ILE A 86 -15.58 6.18 8.59
N PRO A 87 -16.16 6.88 9.57
CA PRO A 87 -16.41 8.31 9.46
C PRO A 87 -15.12 9.12 9.27
N PRO A 88 -15.22 10.28 8.59
CA PRO A 88 -14.17 11.29 8.58
C PRO A 88 -13.64 11.63 9.97
N SER A 89 -12.31 11.69 10.12
CA SER A 89 -11.65 12.08 11.38
C SER A 89 -12.00 11.20 12.59
N ALA A 90 -12.48 9.98 12.37
CA ALA A 90 -12.80 9.05 13.45
C ALA A 90 -11.55 8.52 14.16
N ARG A 91 -11.60 8.47 15.48
CA ARG A 91 -10.63 7.73 16.31
C ARG A 91 -11.07 6.28 16.37
N LEU A 92 -10.09 5.38 16.30
CA LEU A 92 -10.34 3.93 16.26
C LEU A 92 -9.84 3.25 17.52
N HIS A 93 -10.67 2.37 18.05
CA HIS A 93 -10.32 1.44 19.12
C HIS A 93 -10.17 0.05 18.51
N MET A 94 -8.95 -0.45 18.50
CA MET A 94 -8.61 -1.74 17.92
C MET A 94 -8.16 -2.70 19.00
N GLU A 95 -8.72 -3.90 19.00
CA GLU A 95 -8.18 -5.04 19.73
C GLU A 95 -7.41 -5.89 18.72
N VAL A 96 -6.12 -6.09 18.99
CA VAL A 96 -5.21 -6.81 18.10
C VAL A 96 -4.58 -7.95 18.86
N GLN A 97 -4.65 -9.16 18.31
CA GLN A 97 -3.89 -10.30 18.76
C GLN A 97 -2.87 -10.68 17.69
N LEU A 98 -1.58 -10.74 18.04
CA LEU A 98 -0.55 -11.26 17.15
C LEU A 98 -0.59 -12.79 17.21
N VAL A 99 -1.01 -13.43 16.12
CA VAL A 99 -1.23 -14.88 16.07
C VAL A 99 0.00 -15.60 15.53
N ASP A 100 0.62 -15.05 14.50
CA ASP A 100 1.72 -15.70 13.81
C ASP A 100 2.72 -14.71 13.21
N VAL A 101 3.96 -15.16 13.09
CA VAL A 101 5.08 -14.41 12.53
C VAL A 101 5.92 -15.36 11.69
N GLU A 102 5.96 -15.12 10.39
CA GLU A 102 6.70 -15.91 9.41
C GLU A 102 7.65 -15.02 8.60
N GLU A 103 8.70 -15.61 8.03
CA GLU A 103 9.53 -14.91 7.05
C GLU A 103 8.71 -14.59 5.79
N ALA A 104 8.84 -13.37 5.27
CA ALA A 104 8.19 -13.05 4.01
C ALA A 104 8.80 -13.87 2.87
N PRO A 105 7.99 -14.28 1.88
CA PRO A 105 8.48 -15.03 0.75
C PRO A 105 9.48 -14.20 -0.06
N ASP A 106 10.63 -14.79 -0.41
CA ASP A 106 11.58 -14.19 -1.34
C ASP A 106 10.99 -14.17 -2.75
N PRO A 107 10.68 -12.98 -3.32
CA PRO A 107 10.07 -12.88 -4.64
C PRO A 107 10.86 -13.59 -5.75
N GLU A 108 12.19 -13.68 -5.62
CA GLU A 108 13.06 -14.31 -6.62
C GLU A 108 12.92 -15.84 -6.65
N LEU A 109 12.49 -16.44 -5.53
CA LEU A 109 12.29 -17.89 -5.38
C LEU A 109 10.84 -18.32 -5.60
N LEU A 110 9.89 -17.38 -5.66
CA LEU A 110 8.49 -17.66 -5.95
C LEU A 110 8.29 -18.12 -7.40
N SER A 111 7.37 -19.07 -7.59
CA SER A 111 6.86 -19.44 -8.92
C SER A 111 6.21 -18.23 -9.62
N GLY A 112 6.07 -18.30 -10.95
CA GLY A 112 5.43 -17.23 -11.72
C GLY A 112 4.03 -16.91 -11.20
N ARG A 113 3.24 -17.95 -10.91
CA ARG A 113 1.91 -17.82 -10.32
C ARG A 113 1.90 -17.16 -8.94
N GLU A 114 2.72 -17.61 -7.99
CA GLU A 114 2.75 -17.04 -6.64
C GLU A 114 3.22 -15.58 -6.67
N ARG A 115 4.19 -15.28 -7.53
CA ARG A 115 4.68 -13.90 -7.75
C ARG A 115 3.58 -13.01 -8.31
N LEU A 116 2.78 -13.52 -9.26
CA LEU A 116 1.64 -12.80 -9.82
C LEU A 116 0.57 -12.51 -8.76
N ASP A 117 0.24 -13.49 -7.93
CA ASP A 117 -0.74 -13.36 -6.85
C ASP A 117 -0.26 -12.34 -5.80
N LEU A 118 1.03 -12.39 -5.41
CA LEU A 118 1.63 -11.42 -4.50
C LEU A 118 1.67 -9.99 -5.07
N ALA A 119 2.07 -9.82 -6.34
CA ALA A 119 2.09 -8.53 -7.00
C ALA A 119 0.68 -7.93 -7.16
N ASN A 120 -0.30 -8.75 -7.53
CA ASN A 120 -1.70 -8.34 -7.57
C ASN A 120 -2.21 -7.99 -6.17
N SER A 121 -1.79 -8.73 -5.15
CA SER A 121 -2.12 -8.41 -3.78
C SER A 121 -1.68 -6.97 -3.45
N LYS A 122 -0.42 -6.64 -3.66
CA LYS A 122 0.09 -5.27 -3.42
C LYS A 122 -0.59 -4.22 -4.30
N ARG A 123 -0.91 -4.54 -5.56
CA ARG A 123 -1.62 -3.65 -6.48
C ARG A 123 -3.02 -3.28 -5.99
N GLU A 124 -3.83 -4.22 -5.52
CA GLU A 124 -5.19 -3.88 -5.07
C GLU A 124 -5.18 -3.14 -3.73
N ARG A 125 -4.20 -3.39 -2.86
CA ARG A 125 -3.94 -2.58 -1.67
C ARG A 125 -3.67 -1.12 -2.06
N GLY A 126 -2.81 -0.92 -3.07
CA GLY A 126 -2.63 0.41 -3.66
C GLY A 126 -3.92 1.02 -4.21
N ASN A 127 -4.82 0.22 -4.82
CA ASN A 127 -6.11 0.72 -5.30
C ASN A 127 -7.03 1.15 -4.15
N ALA A 128 -7.07 0.40 -3.04
CA ALA A 128 -7.84 0.78 -1.86
C ALA A 128 -7.35 2.13 -1.30
N TYR A 129 -6.03 2.31 -1.23
CA TYR A 129 -5.42 3.59 -0.85
C TYR A 129 -5.72 4.72 -1.83
N TYR A 130 -5.70 4.43 -3.13
CA TYR A 130 -6.05 5.39 -4.16
C TYR A 130 -7.51 5.86 -4.04
N GLN A 131 -8.45 4.95 -3.77
CA GLN A 131 -9.87 5.26 -3.61
C GLN A 131 -10.13 6.19 -2.43
N ARG A 132 -9.41 6.04 -1.32
CA ARG A 132 -9.46 6.98 -0.17
C ARG A 132 -8.62 8.24 -0.37
N ALA A 133 -7.98 8.41 -1.53
CA ALA A 133 -7.02 9.48 -1.86
C ALA A 133 -5.80 9.57 -0.94
N ASP A 134 -5.42 8.46 -0.33
CA ASP A 134 -4.11 8.32 0.28
C ASP A 134 -3.11 7.94 -0.81
N PHE A 135 -2.68 8.96 -1.57
CA PHE A 135 -1.81 8.75 -2.72
C PHE A 135 -0.39 8.37 -2.33
N VAL A 136 0.06 8.69 -1.11
CA VAL A 136 1.39 8.35 -0.62
C VAL A 136 1.46 6.85 -0.36
N SER A 137 0.51 6.31 0.43
CA SER A 137 0.45 4.86 0.69
C SER A 137 0.18 4.08 -0.61
N ALA A 138 -0.69 4.59 -1.49
CA ALA A 138 -0.92 3.98 -2.80
C ALA A 138 0.36 3.88 -3.65
N THR A 139 1.17 4.96 -3.65
CA THR A 139 2.46 4.99 -4.35
C THR A 139 3.43 3.95 -3.79
N ASN A 140 3.46 3.77 -2.47
CA ASN A 140 4.28 2.75 -1.83
C ASN A 140 3.87 1.34 -2.27
N SER A 141 2.58 1.00 -2.17
CA SER A 141 2.08 -0.32 -2.56
C SER A 141 2.31 -0.64 -4.04
N TYR A 142 2.13 0.33 -4.94
CA TYR A 142 2.44 0.12 -6.37
C TYR A 142 3.94 -0.05 -6.62
N SER A 143 4.80 0.67 -5.89
CA SER A 143 6.25 0.50 -5.98
C SER A 143 6.69 -0.89 -5.53
N ILE A 144 6.13 -1.40 -4.42
CA ILE A 144 6.39 -2.76 -3.94
C ILE A 144 5.92 -3.80 -4.97
N ALA A 145 4.71 -3.63 -5.53
CA ALA A 145 4.22 -4.49 -6.61
C ALA A 145 5.15 -4.50 -7.83
N LEU A 146 5.71 -3.34 -8.21
CA LEU A 146 6.67 -3.22 -9.32
C LEU A 146 8.01 -3.90 -9.03
N ASN A 147 8.48 -3.86 -7.78
CA ASN A 147 9.69 -4.57 -7.37
C ASN A 147 9.48 -6.09 -7.45
N ILE A 148 8.31 -6.59 -7.03
CA ILE A 148 7.97 -8.01 -7.11
C ILE A 148 7.94 -8.50 -8.56
N VAL A 149 7.25 -7.81 -9.48
CA VAL A 149 7.23 -8.21 -10.90
C VAL A 149 8.53 -7.93 -11.64
N GLY A 150 9.40 -7.07 -11.09
CA GLY A 150 10.67 -6.66 -11.70
C GLY A 150 11.88 -7.45 -11.23
N CYS A 151 11.75 -8.31 -10.21
CA CYS A 151 12.85 -9.11 -9.70
C CYS A 151 13.32 -10.16 -10.72
N ASN A 152 14.62 -10.46 -10.71
CA ASN A 152 15.18 -11.46 -11.59
C ASN A 152 14.86 -12.86 -11.03
N SER A 153 14.02 -13.61 -11.74
CA SER A 153 13.64 -14.95 -11.28
C SER A 153 14.84 -15.87 -11.14
N LYS A 154 14.93 -16.60 -10.03
CA LYS A 154 15.88 -17.71 -9.85
C LYS A 154 15.25 -19.07 -10.15
N VAL A 155 13.94 -19.09 -10.41
CA VAL A 155 13.18 -20.26 -10.84
C VAL A 155 12.73 -20.08 -12.28
N ASP A 156 12.58 -21.19 -13.00
CA ASP A 156 12.07 -21.17 -14.37
C ASP A 156 10.61 -20.69 -14.37
N ILE A 157 10.34 -19.70 -15.21
CA ILE A 157 9.01 -19.13 -15.44
C ILE A 157 8.62 -19.41 -16.88
N THR A 158 7.36 -19.76 -17.10
CA THR A 158 6.82 -19.99 -18.45
C THR A 158 6.65 -18.66 -19.21
N VAL A 159 6.63 -18.73 -20.55
CA VAL A 159 6.43 -17.53 -21.39
C VAL A 159 5.06 -16.89 -21.13
N GLU A 160 4.05 -17.72 -20.82
CA GLU A 160 2.71 -17.29 -20.44
C GLU A 160 2.73 -16.48 -19.13
N GLU A 161 3.40 -16.99 -18.09
CA GLU A 161 3.54 -16.29 -16.81
C GLU A 161 4.36 -14.99 -16.94
N GLU A 162 5.42 -14.98 -17.75
CA GLU A 162 6.19 -13.76 -18.05
C GLU A 162 5.30 -12.69 -18.69
N SER A 163 4.44 -13.10 -19.62
CA SER A 163 3.46 -12.21 -20.27
C SER A 163 2.44 -11.65 -19.27
N GLU A 164 1.93 -12.48 -18.35
CA GLU A 164 1.02 -12.05 -17.28
C GLU A 164 1.69 -11.08 -16.29
N LEU A 165 2.93 -11.36 -15.89
CA LEU A 165 3.73 -10.46 -15.05
C LEU A 165 3.98 -9.11 -15.74
N LEU A 166 4.22 -9.11 -17.06
CA LEU A 166 4.37 -7.88 -17.84
C LEU A 166 3.06 -7.07 -17.88
N ASP A 167 1.91 -7.73 -18.04
CA ASP A 167 0.60 -7.05 -18.00
C ASP A 167 0.35 -6.41 -16.61
N VAL A 168 0.64 -7.12 -15.52
CA VAL A 168 0.55 -6.57 -14.16
C VAL A 168 1.52 -5.40 -13.98
N LYS A 169 2.76 -5.49 -14.48
CA LYS A 169 3.74 -4.40 -14.47
C LYS A 169 3.20 -3.14 -15.15
N VAL A 170 2.61 -3.27 -16.34
CA VAL A 170 2.02 -2.14 -17.06
C VAL A 170 0.83 -1.54 -16.29
N LYS A 171 -0.02 -2.37 -15.69
CA LYS A 171 -1.13 -1.90 -14.83
C LYS A 171 -0.61 -1.13 -13.61
N CYS A 172 0.40 -1.64 -12.93
CA CYS A 172 1.04 -1.00 -11.77
C CYS A 172 1.70 0.34 -12.15
N LEU A 173 2.47 0.39 -13.25
CA LEU A 173 3.07 1.63 -13.75
C LEU A 173 2.01 2.69 -14.08
N ASN A 174 0.90 2.27 -14.71
CA ASN A 174 -0.21 3.16 -14.97
C ASN A 174 -0.83 3.69 -13.66
N ASN A 175 -1.04 2.85 -12.67
CA ASN A 175 -1.62 3.30 -11.41
C ASN A 175 -0.65 4.23 -10.64
N LEU A 176 0.64 3.92 -10.66
CA LEU A 176 1.69 4.76 -10.11
C LEU A 176 1.75 6.14 -10.80
N ALA A 177 1.65 6.19 -12.13
CA ALA A 177 1.56 7.47 -12.84
C ALA A 177 0.32 8.27 -12.43
N ALA A 178 -0.79 7.60 -12.06
CA ALA A 178 -1.99 8.26 -11.56
C ALA A 178 -1.79 8.88 -10.18
N THR A 179 -1.14 8.17 -9.24
CA THR A 179 -0.83 8.70 -7.90
C THR A 179 0.15 9.86 -7.99
N GLN A 180 1.22 9.71 -8.76
CA GLN A 180 2.22 10.76 -8.96
C GLN A 180 1.61 12.03 -9.57
N LEU A 181 0.66 11.89 -10.50
CA LEU A 181 -0.06 13.03 -11.07
C LEU A 181 -0.94 13.74 -10.04
N LYS A 182 -1.51 13.00 -9.08
CA LYS A 182 -2.27 13.58 -7.96
C LYS A 182 -1.37 14.29 -6.94
N LEU A 183 -0.11 13.85 -6.83
CA LEU A 183 0.93 14.44 -6.00
C LEU A 183 1.74 15.53 -6.72
N GLU A 184 1.39 15.87 -7.97
CA GLU A 184 2.09 16.86 -8.79
C GLU A 184 3.59 16.56 -9.05
N HIS A 185 3.98 15.29 -8.93
CA HIS A 185 5.35 14.82 -9.22
C HIS A 185 5.54 14.60 -10.73
N TYR A 186 5.52 15.69 -11.50
CA TYR A 186 5.44 15.66 -12.96
C TYR A 186 6.56 14.88 -13.65
N GLU A 187 7.82 15.01 -13.19
CA GLU A 187 8.94 14.25 -13.76
C GLU A 187 8.75 12.74 -13.60
N SER A 188 8.28 12.31 -12.43
CA SER A 188 7.99 10.91 -12.15
C SER A 188 6.86 10.38 -13.02
N VAL A 189 5.80 11.17 -13.25
CA VAL A 189 4.71 10.81 -14.17
C VAL A 189 5.24 10.54 -15.58
N LEU A 190 6.11 11.41 -16.09
CA LEU A 190 6.69 11.24 -17.43
C LEU A 190 7.53 9.96 -17.53
N LYS A 191 8.30 9.62 -16.49
CA LYS A 191 9.07 8.37 -16.43
C LYS A 191 8.14 7.16 -16.44
N SER A 192 7.16 7.10 -15.54
CA SER A 192 6.21 5.99 -15.46
C SER A 192 5.36 5.84 -16.73
N CYS A 193 4.88 6.93 -17.32
CA CYS A 193 4.15 6.88 -18.59
C CYS A 193 5.03 6.42 -19.75
N SER A 194 6.29 6.87 -19.82
CA SER A 194 7.19 6.45 -20.89
C SER A 194 7.54 4.96 -20.78
N ALA A 195 7.70 4.43 -19.57
CA ALA A 195 7.87 3.00 -19.35
C ALA A 195 6.64 2.17 -19.79
N VAL A 196 5.41 2.67 -19.56
CA VAL A 196 4.20 2.03 -20.10
C VAL A 196 4.21 2.03 -21.63
N LEU A 197 4.51 3.17 -22.26
CA LEU A 197 4.46 3.34 -23.71
C LEU A 197 5.55 2.56 -24.45
N GLN A 198 6.65 2.20 -23.78
CA GLN A 198 7.65 1.27 -24.32
C GLN A 198 7.07 -0.12 -24.56
N HIS A 199 6.10 -0.56 -23.75
CA HIS A 199 5.45 -1.87 -23.90
C HIS A 199 4.11 -1.78 -24.64
N GLN A 200 3.35 -0.70 -24.45
CA GLN A 200 2.04 -0.48 -25.05
C GLN A 200 1.94 0.95 -25.60
N PRO A 201 2.39 1.21 -26.84
CA PRO A 201 2.46 2.55 -27.41
C PRO A 201 1.08 3.24 -27.53
N ASP A 202 0.02 2.45 -27.73
CA ASP A 202 -1.36 2.94 -27.88
C ASP A 202 -2.12 3.02 -26.54
N ASN A 203 -1.43 2.94 -25.40
CA ASN A 203 -2.08 2.98 -24.09
C ASN A 203 -2.69 4.38 -23.81
N ILE A 204 -4.01 4.48 -24.00
CA ILE A 204 -4.79 5.72 -23.87
C ILE A 204 -4.59 6.39 -22.51
N LYS A 205 -4.50 5.61 -21.41
CA LYS A 205 -4.31 6.17 -20.06
C LYS A 205 -2.93 6.81 -19.91
N ALA A 206 -1.88 6.17 -20.42
CA ALA A 206 -0.52 6.72 -20.35
C ALA A 206 -0.37 7.95 -21.24
N LEU A 207 -0.88 7.91 -22.48
CA LEU A 207 -0.88 9.06 -23.39
C LEU A 207 -1.61 10.26 -22.79
N PHE A 208 -2.82 10.04 -22.26
CA PHE A 208 -3.62 11.09 -21.63
C PHE A 208 -2.90 11.73 -20.43
N ARG A 209 -2.34 10.91 -19.53
CA ARG A 209 -1.62 11.40 -18.34
C ARG A 209 -0.36 12.18 -18.72
N LYS A 210 0.41 11.69 -19.70
CA LYS A 210 1.59 12.38 -20.24
C LYS A 210 1.21 13.75 -20.83
N GLY A 211 0.12 13.83 -21.60
CA GLY A 211 -0.40 15.10 -22.12
C GLY A 211 -0.83 16.08 -21.02
N LYS A 212 -1.46 15.57 -19.95
CA LYS A 212 -1.88 16.39 -18.80
C LYS A 212 -0.70 17.02 -18.04
N VAL A 213 0.45 16.36 -18.00
CA VAL A 213 1.68 16.95 -17.43
C VAL A 213 2.10 18.20 -18.18
N GLY A 214 2.10 18.19 -19.52
CA GLY A 214 2.47 19.35 -20.33
C GLY A 214 1.59 20.59 -20.05
N VAL A 215 0.30 20.37 -19.82
CA VAL A 215 -0.64 21.45 -19.44
C VAL A 215 -0.42 21.92 -18.01
N GLY A 216 -0.20 21.00 -17.06
CA GLY A 216 0.04 21.32 -15.65
C GLY A 216 1.37 22.04 -15.40
N TRP A 217 2.43 21.62 -16.09
CA TRP A 217 3.76 22.23 -15.97
C TRP A 217 3.77 23.69 -16.42
N ASN A 218 3.06 24.01 -17.52
CA ASN A 218 2.92 25.39 -17.97
C ASN A 218 2.13 26.26 -16.97
N LYS A 219 1.09 25.72 -16.33
CA LYS A 219 0.36 26.45 -15.27
C LYS A 219 1.20 26.67 -14.01
N GLY A 220 1.99 25.68 -13.60
CA GLY A 220 2.89 25.81 -12.45
C GLY A 220 3.96 26.90 -12.63
N ARG A 221 4.51 27.04 -13.84
CA ARG A 221 5.45 28.14 -14.15
C ARG A 221 4.80 29.53 -14.06
N VAL A 222 3.56 29.67 -14.54
CA VAL A 222 2.82 30.96 -14.46
C VAL A 222 2.55 31.35 -13.00
N CYS A 223 2.16 30.41 -12.14
CA CYS A 223 1.94 30.68 -10.72
C CYS A 223 3.23 31.03 -9.94
N VAL A 224 4.38 30.44 -10.31
CA VAL A 224 5.66 30.78 -9.69
C VAL A 224 6.15 32.17 -10.14
N SER A 225 5.89 32.58 -11.39
CA SER A 225 6.20 33.94 -11.83
C SER A 225 5.34 35.03 -11.17
N GLU A 226 4.10 34.72 -10.76
CA GLU A 226 3.24 35.69 -10.07
C GLU A 226 3.53 35.82 -8.57
N ARG A 227 4.16 34.82 -7.93
CA ARG A 227 4.55 34.89 -6.51
C ARG A 227 5.84 35.68 -6.23
N PHE A 228 6.57 36.08 -7.26
CA PHE A 228 7.77 36.92 -7.13
C PHE A 228 7.52 38.40 -7.52
N LEU A 229 6.26 38.79 -7.75
CA LEU A 229 5.87 40.16 -8.12
C LEU A 229 4.84 40.79 -7.16
N ALA A 230 4.70 40.27 -5.94
CA ALA A 230 3.88 40.87 -4.88
C ALA A 230 4.72 41.16 -3.63
#